data_AF-A0A2E9RUT0-F1
#
_entry.id   AF-A0A2E9RUT0-F1
#
_cell.length_a   1.000
_cell.length_b   1.000
_cell.length_c   1.000
_cell.angle_alpha   90.00
_cell.angle_beta   90.00
_cell.angle_gamma   90.00
#
_symmetry.space_group_name_H-M   'P 1'
#
loop_
_entity.id
_entity.type
_entity.pdbx_description
1 polymer ?
#
loop_
_entity_poly.entity_id
_entity_poly.type
_entity_poly.pdbx_seq_one_letter_code
_entity_poly.pdbx_strand_id
1 'polypeptide(L)'
;MKERFDKFLEIWTRVSTGQKISLVVAVLGIIGLSVGIMSWTSGGTSMRPLVNGADSKDLSEVVELLKSNQVEYEISESGDSILVPEDKRAQMRMEMAMKGLPKSGDVGYEIFDEGNFGISDFVQRTNYTRAIQGELARTISAMDAVRSAKVFVVQPENNLLLSEDPNDRPSATVYVDTGGNTLDKSQVNAIQFLVARASKGVNKSFVTVVDNQGNTLSDEDDGGGVAGVAGQMMKAYEAQERRLETKIETMLSKIVEGGVVARVSVNLNTESLTSLDEKFDPEGQVPRTTTTDKDDATTVETQPQNTATGMGANVPNVSQDATQQDPIMAESKEKRESKTTDFEISRTVKESVQEPGSIIGRSAAVLIARGEQPRTEDDMTKIKESVVNAIGVRFDEKIGITEIPTYVTVHEVDFVSSAGGLAGETLNEFQNFMDTWGPHLKSLLGVVLAIAILIVFARMLKKFKASDAEVQVLDEVDADALAGARSLGGGLTPELLNDLIQEKPDNVGTALKRYLETGAS
;
A
#
# COMPACT_ATOMS: atom_id res chain seq x y z
N MET A 1 2.00 28.33 61.70
CA MET A 1 3.25 27.55 61.86
C MET A 1 4.15 28.10 62.95
N LYS A 2 4.45 29.41 63.00
CA LYS A 2 5.28 30.02 64.06
C LYS A 2 4.78 29.74 65.49
N GLU A 3 3.47 29.90 65.71
CA GLU A 3 2.84 29.71 67.03
C GLU A 3 2.91 28.26 67.58
N ARG A 4 2.95 27.24 66.70
CA ARG A 4 3.15 25.84 67.13
C ARG A 4 4.61 25.53 67.46
N PHE A 5 5.54 26.27 66.85
CA PHE A 5 6.98 26.17 67.08
C PHE A 5 7.37 26.85 68.39
N ASP A 6 6.73 27.99 68.69
CA ASP A 6 6.93 28.74 69.93
C ASP A 6 6.39 27.96 71.15
N LYS A 7 5.19 27.34 71.03
CA LYS A 7 4.67 26.44 72.07
C LYS A 7 5.57 25.21 72.31
N PHE A 8 6.26 24.71 71.29
CA PHE A 8 7.20 23.59 71.42
C PHE A 8 8.48 23.99 72.14
N LEU A 9 9.00 25.20 71.86
CA LEU A 9 10.17 25.76 72.54
C LEU A 9 9.89 26.10 74.02
N GLU A 10 8.66 26.53 74.33
CA GLU A 10 8.21 26.78 75.71
C GLU A 10 8.13 25.49 76.53
N ILE A 11 7.60 24.40 75.96
CA ILE A 11 7.56 23.09 76.61
C ILE A 11 8.99 22.53 76.76
N TRP A 12 9.86 22.71 75.77
CA TRP A 12 11.25 22.22 75.80
C TRP A 12 12.11 22.87 76.89
N THR A 13 11.84 24.12 77.25
CA THR A 13 12.58 24.82 78.31
C THR A 13 12.09 24.47 79.72
N ARG A 14 10.86 23.97 79.87
CA ARG A 14 10.24 23.61 81.16
C ARG A 14 10.53 22.18 81.63
N VAL A 15 11.08 21.32 80.78
CA VAL A 15 11.33 19.90 81.06
C VAL A 15 12.74 19.69 81.65
N SER A 16 12.83 18.91 82.74
CA SER A 16 14.09 18.62 83.44
C SER A 16 15.08 17.82 82.57
N THR A 17 16.39 17.96 82.81
CA THR A 17 17.45 17.35 81.99
C THR A 17 17.31 15.82 81.86
N GLY A 18 16.81 15.13 82.89
CA GLY A 18 16.53 13.69 82.84
C GLY A 18 15.35 13.31 81.93
N GLN A 19 14.29 14.12 81.93
CA GLN A 19 13.11 13.91 81.06
C GLN A 19 13.39 14.26 79.59
N LYS A 20 14.31 15.19 79.33
CA LYS A 20 14.81 15.47 77.96
C LYS A 20 15.50 14.25 77.36
N ILE A 21 16.34 13.57 78.15
CA ILE A 21 17.06 12.37 77.70
C ILE A 21 16.09 11.22 77.45
N SER A 22 15.12 10.96 78.36
CA SER A 22 14.14 9.89 78.15
C SER A 22 13.24 10.13 76.93
N LEU A 23 12.88 11.39 76.66
CA LEU A 23 12.07 11.75 75.50
C LEU A 23 12.85 11.58 74.19
N VAL A 24 14.12 11.97 74.15
CA VAL A 24 15.00 11.74 72.98
C VAL A 24 15.18 10.24 72.72
N VAL A 25 15.40 9.44 73.76
CA VAL A 25 15.54 7.97 73.63
C VAL A 25 14.23 7.32 73.18
N ALA A 26 13.08 7.74 73.69
CA ALA A 26 11.78 7.24 73.26
C ALA A 26 11.48 7.57 71.80
N VAL A 27 11.78 8.81 71.37
CA VAL A 27 11.62 9.23 69.96
C VAL A 27 12.54 8.44 69.04
N LEU A 28 13.81 8.26 69.41
CA LEU A 28 14.76 7.43 68.63
C LEU A 28 14.34 5.96 68.60
N GLY A 29 13.80 5.42 69.70
CA GLY A 29 13.27 4.06 69.75
C GLY A 29 12.06 3.84 68.85
N ILE A 30 11.13 4.81 68.82
CA ILE A 30 9.97 4.78 67.91
C ILE A 30 10.43 4.87 66.45
N ILE A 31 11.37 5.77 66.13
CA ILE A 31 11.93 5.88 64.79
C ILE A 31 12.64 4.58 64.38
N GLY A 32 13.43 3.98 65.28
CA GLY A 32 14.10 2.70 65.05
C GLY A 32 13.13 1.55 64.80
N LEU A 33 12.05 1.46 65.59
CA LEU A 33 10.99 0.47 65.40
C LEU A 33 10.23 0.68 64.08
N SER A 34 9.91 1.93 63.73
CA SER A 34 9.25 2.25 62.46
C SER A 34 10.12 1.87 61.25
N VAL A 35 11.43 2.15 61.30
CA VAL A 35 12.37 1.73 60.24
C VAL A 35 12.51 0.21 60.19
N GLY A 36 12.57 -0.46 61.35
CA GLY A 36 12.65 -1.92 61.42
C GLY A 36 11.41 -2.63 60.85
N ILE A 37 10.21 -2.14 61.16
CA ILE A 37 8.95 -2.68 60.62
C ILE A 37 8.84 -2.42 59.10
N MET A 38 9.28 -1.25 58.64
CA MET A 38 9.27 -0.93 57.21
C MET A 38 10.27 -1.77 56.41
N SER A 39 11.41 -2.13 57.00
CA SER A 39 12.38 -3.02 56.35
C SER A 39 11.97 -4.49 56.36
N TRP A 40 11.14 -4.93 57.31
CA TRP A 40 10.70 -6.34 57.41
C TRP A 40 9.52 -6.65 56.48
N THR A 41 8.72 -5.65 56.12
CA THR A 41 7.56 -5.81 55.22
C THR A 41 7.91 -5.80 53.73
N SER A 42 9.15 -5.47 53.35
CA SER A 42 9.62 -5.47 51.97
C SER A 42 10.21 -6.81 51.48
N GLY A 43 10.23 -7.85 52.31
CA GLY A 43 10.86 -9.14 51.98
C GLY A 43 9.85 -10.20 51.55
N GLY A 44 9.47 -10.23 50.26
CA GLY A 44 8.87 -11.42 49.64
C GLY A 44 7.66 -11.18 48.75
N THR A 45 7.83 -10.44 47.65
CA THR A 45 6.80 -10.38 46.61
C THR A 45 7.02 -11.50 45.60
N SER A 46 6.00 -12.33 45.33
CA SER A 46 6.08 -13.39 44.32
C SER A 46 6.19 -12.80 42.92
N MET A 47 7.37 -12.89 42.31
CA MET A 47 7.60 -12.46 40.93
C MET A 47 6.97 -13.48 39.96
N ARG A 48 6.15 -13.00 39.03
CA ARG A 48 5.51 -13.83 37.98
C ARG A 48 5.76 -13.24 36.60
N PRO A 49 5.87 -14.07 35.55
CA PRO A 49 6.09 -13.59 34.19
C PRO A 49 4.92 -12.72 33.70
N LEU A 50 5.25 -11.52 33.22
CA LEU A 50 4.35 -10.60 32.52
C LEU A 50 4.33 -10.91 31.02
N VAL A 51 5.51 -11.10 30.43
CA VAL A 51 5.75 -11.38 29.00
C VAL A 51 6.77 -12.51 28.87
N ASN A 52 6.54 -13.43 27.92
CA ASN A 52 7.44 -14.52 27.55
C ASN A 52 7.66 -14.50 26.03
N GLY A 53 8.90 -14.71 25.58
CA GLY A 53 9.22 -14.93 24.17
C GLY A 53 9.00 -13.73 23.27
N ALA A 54 9.13 -12.50 23.81
CA ALA A 54 9.03 -11.28 23.00
C ALA A 54 10.40 -10.88 22.43
N ASP A 55 10.39 -10.21 21.28
CA ASP A 55 11.61 -9.67 20.66
C ASP A 55 12.25 -8.62 21.59
N SER A 56 13.58 -8.51 21.53
CA SER A 56 14.40 -7.51 22.22
C SER A 56 13.84 -6.07 22.14
N LYS A 57 13.27 -5.68 20.99
CA LYS A 57 12.65 -4.37 20.79
C LYS A 57 11.38 -4.20 21.62
N ASP A 58 10.55 -5.22 21.67
CA ASP A 58 9.31 -5.22 22.43
C ASP A 58 9.55 -5.29 23.93
N LEU A 59 10.55 -6.06 24.36
CA LEU A 59 10.99 -6.10 25.75
C LEU A 59 11.45 -4.71 26.21
N SER A 60 12.13 -3.93 25.35
CA SER A 60 12.56 -2.57 25.68
C SER A 60 11.38 -1.61 25.93
N GLU A 61 10.32 -1.69 25.12
CA GLU A 61 9.11 -0.88 25.29
C GLU A 61 8.30 -1.31 26.53
N VAL A 62 8.24 -2.61 26.82
CA VAL A 62 7.63 -3.14 28.05
C VAL A 62 8.40 -2.70 29.28
N VAL A 63 9.74 -2.70 29.24
CA VAL A 63 10.58 -2.17 30.33
C VAL A 63 10.37 -0.67 30.52
N GLU A 64 10.26 0.11 29.44
CA GLU A 64 9.98 1.54 29.52
C GLU A 64 8.60 1.81 30.16
N LEU A 65 7.59 1.00 29.79
CA LEU A 65 6.28 1.03 30.41
C LEU A 65 6.35 0.74 31.92
N LEU A 66 7.07 -0.31 32.32
CA LEU A 66 7.23 -0.69 33.73
C LEU A 66 7.97 0.38 34.53
N LYS A 67 9.01 0.98 33.94
CA LYS A 67 9.74 2.13 34.54
C LYS A 67 8.84 3.34 34.70
N SER A 68 8.04 3.67 33.69
CA SER A 68 7.12 4.82 33.73
C SER A 68 6.05 4.66 34.83
N ASN A 69 5.63 3.42 35.10
CA ASN A 69 4.67 3.09 36.15
C ASN A 69 5.31 2.75 37.50
N GLN A 70 6.63 2.90 37.63
CA GLN A 70 7.37 2.62 38.87
C GLN A 70 7.08 1.21 39.41
N VAL A 71 7.01 0.23 38.50
CA VAL A 71 6.81 -1.18 38.83
C VAL A 71 8.17 -1.86 38.86
N GLU A 72 8.48 -2.50 39.99
CA GLU A 72 9.65 -3.37 40.11
C GLU A 72 9.53 -4.51 39.11
N TYR A 73 10.63 -4.83 38.43
CA TYR A 73 10.66 -5.89 37.43
C TYR A 73 12.00 -6.62 37.49
N GLU A 74 11.97 -7.90 37.14
CA GLU A 74 13.15 -8.75 36.97
C GLU A 74 13.17 -9.30 35.54
N ILE A 75 14.35 -9.45 34.99
CA ILE A 75 14.54 -10.10 33.69
C ILE A 75 14.99 -11.53 33.97
N SER A 76 14.36 -12.50 33.29
CA SER A 76 14.76 -13.92 33.40
C SER A 76 16.23 -14.11 33.00
N GLU A 77 16.88 -15.15 33.54
CA GLU A 77 18.25 -15.53 33.17
C GLU A 77 18.42 -15.78 31.66
N SER A 78 17.34 -16.17 30.97
CA SER A 78 17.26 -16.36 29.52
C SER A 78 17.15 -15.06 28.72
N GLY A 79 16.88 -13.91 29.36
CA GLY A 79 16.76 -12.60 28.71
C GLY A 79 15.52 -12.40 27.83
N ASP A 80 14.63 -13.40 27.75
CA ASP A 80 13.47 -13.45 26.85
C ASP A 80 12.13 -13.15 27.55
N SER A 81 12.17 -12.89 28.85
CA SER A 81 10.98 -12.75 29.69
C SER A 81 11.17 -11.74 30.81
N ILE A 82 10.09 -11.02 31.11
CA ILE A 82 10.04 -9.99 32.16
C ILE A 82 9.07 -10.45 33.24
N LEU A 83 9.55 -10.49 34.48
CA LEU A 83 8.79 -10.84 35.66
C LEU A 83 8.40 -9.56 36.42
N VAL A 84 7.18 -9.56 36.95
CA VAL A 84 6.64 -8.47 37.78
C VAL A 84 5.98 -9.04 39.03
N PRO A 85 5.84 -8.23 40.08
CA PRO A 85 5.03 -8.56 41.25
C PRO A 85 3.63 -9.11 40.88
N GLU A 86 3.24 -10.22 41.50
CA GLU A 86 1.96 -10.89 41.20
C GLU A 86 0.73 -9.97 41.34
N ASP A 87 0.76 -9.07 42.32
CA ASP A 87 -0.26 -8.06 42.61
C ASP A 87 -0.40 -7.02 41.48
N LYS A 88 0.70 -6.67 40.81
CA LYS A 88 0.73 -5.67 39.71
C LYS A 88 0.54 -6.29 38.32
N ARG A 89 0.66 -7.61 38.19
CA ARG A 89 0.59 -8.30 36.89
C ARG A 89 -0.68 -8.00 36.09
N ALA A 90 -1.86 -8.05 36.72
CA ALA A 90 -3.13 -7.83 36.03
C ALA A 90 -3.27 -6.39 35.53
N GLN A 91 -2.86 -5.42 36.35
CA GLN A 91 -2.84 -4.00 35.98
C GLN A 91 -1.89 -3.76 34.80
N MET A 92 -0.67 -4.29 34.86
CA MET A 92 0.30 -4.12 33.78
C MET A 92 -0.15 -4.76 32.47
N ARG A 93 -0.86 -5.91 32.51
CA ARG A 93 -1.44 -6.52 31.30
C ARG A 93 -2.51 -5.64 30.66
N MET A 94 -3.36 -5.02 31.48
CA MET A 94 -4.36 -4.09 30.97
C MET A 94 -3.69 -2.88 30.31
N GLU A 95 -2.69 -2.31 30.95
CA GLU A 95 -1.99 -1.14 30.44
C GLU A 95 -1.15 -1.45 29.17
N MET A 96 -0.53 -2.62 29.12
CA MET A 96 0.11 -3.13 27.91
C MET A 96 -0.89 -3.27 26.77
N ALA A 97 -2.08 -3.85 27.02
CA ALA A 97 -3.13 -3.97 26.03
C ALA A 97 -3.60 -2.60 25.52
N MET A 98 -3.75 -1.60 26.41
CA MET A 98 -4.08 -0.23 26.04
C MET A 98 -3.02 0.44 25.16
N LYS A 99 -1.75 0.05 25.31
CA LYS A 99 -0.63 0.54 24.49
C LYS A 99 -0.29 -0.35 23.30
N GLY A 100 -1.04 -1.44 23.09
CA GLY A 100 -0.79 -2.38 21.99
C GLY A 100 0.53 -3.14 22.12
N LEU A 101 0.98 -3.44 23.35
CA LEU A 101 2.19 -4.24 23.62
C LEU A 101 1.85 -5.69 23.96
N PRO A 102 2.67 -6.67 23.52
CA PRO A 102 3.80 -6.54 22.60
C PRO A 102 3.34 -6.22 21.16
N LYS A 103 4.17 -5.47 20.41
CA LYS A 103 3.94 -5.13 18.99
C LYS A 103 4.28 -6.28 18.04
N SER A 104 5.00 -7.29 18.53
CA SER A 104 5.46 -8.49 17.84
C SER A 104 4.28 -9.42 17.55
N GLY A 105 3.51 -9.03 16.54
CA GLY A 105 2.43 -9.83 15.97
C GLY A 105 2.81 -10.56 14.68
N ASP A 106 4.01 -10.33 14.13
CA ASP A 106 4.44 -10.91 12.86
C ASP A 106 5.21 -12.21 13.10
N VAL A 107 4.44 -13.28 13.26
CA VAL A 107 4.94 -14.65 13.32
C VAL A 107 5.42 -15.04 11.92
N GLY A 108 6.73 -15.30 11.78
CA GLY A 108 7.35 -15.79 10.56
C GLY A 108 7.41 -17.32 10.54
N TYR A 109 8.53 -17.88 10.09
CA TYR A 109 8.72 -19.34 10.08
C TYR A 109 8.86 -19.98 11.45
N GLU A 110 8.99 -19.19 12.52
CA GLU A 110 9.14 -19.68 13.89
C GLU A 110 7.92 -20.49 14.37
N ILE A 111 6.74 -20.30 13.73
CA ILE A 111 5.53 -21.11 13.97
C ILE A 111 5.72 -22.61 13.68
N PHE A 112 6.77 -22.97 12.92
CA PHE A 112 7.07 -24.37 12.58
C PHE A 112 8.10 -25.01 13.51
N ASP A 113 8.77 -24.24 14.37
CA ASP A 113 9.75 -24.77 15.31
C ASP A 113 9.07 -25.53 16.47
N GLU A 114 7.81 -25.18 16.77
CA GLU A 114 6.95 -25.91 17.70
C GLU A 114 6.37 -27.16 17.01
N GLY A 115 7.00 -28.31 17.24
CA GLY A 115 6.61 -29.60 16.66
C GLY A 115 5.21 -30.04 17.09
N ASN A 116 4.18 -29.63 16.34
CA ASN A 116 2.81 -30.07 16.52
C ASN A 116 2.51 -31.30 15.63
N PHE A 117 2.55 -32.49 16.23
CA PHE A 117 2.14 -33.73 15.57
C PHE A 117 0.60 -33.79 15.48
N GLY A 118 0.06 -34.10 14.29
CA GLY A 118 -1.39 -34.29 14.09
C GLY A 118 -2.16 -33.07 13.57
N ILE A 119 -1.47 -32.04 13.05
CA ILE A 119 -2.14 -30.91 12.40
C ILE A 119 -2.78 -31.29 11.06
N SER A 120 -3.92 -30.68 10.74
CA SER A 120 -4.58 -30.81 9.43
C SER A 120 -3.81 -30.07 8.34
N ASP A 121 -3.87 -30.53 7.09
CA ASP A 121 -3.30 -29.86 5.91
C ASP A 121 -3.79 -28.40 5.79
N PHE A 122 -5.05 -28.14 6.13
CA PHE A 122 -5.60 -26.78 6.17
C PHE A 122 -4.84 -25.88 7.16
N VAL A 123 -4.55 -26.40 8.36
CA VAL A 123 -3.81 -25.67 9.39
C VAL A 123 -2.37 -25.46 8.96
N GLN A 124 -1.72 -26.49 8.39
CA GLN A 124 -0.35 -26.38 7.90
C GLN A 124 -0.21 -25.33 6.79
N ARG A 125 -1.17 -25.30 5.84
CA ARG A 125 -1.23 -24.29 4.77
C ARG A 125 -1.49 -22.89 5.29
N THR A 126 -2.40 -22.74 6.25
CA THR A 126 -2.68 -21.46 6.90
C THR A 126 -1.43 -20.94 7.61
N ASN A 127 -0.74 -21.81 8.36
CA ASN A 127 0.51 -21.45 9.04
C ASN A 127 1.62 -21.10 8.04
N TYR A 128 1.71 -21.80 6.90
CA TYR A 128 2.68 -21.47 5.84
C TYR A 128 2.42 -20.09 5.26
N THR A 129 1.16 -19.77 4.94
CA THR A 129 0.78 -18.45 4.43
C THR A 129 1.05 -17.35 5.47
N ARG A 130 0.76 -17.60 6.75
CA ARG A 130 1.08 -16.65 7.85
C ARG A 130 2.58 -16.41 7.99
N ALA A 131 3.38 -17.48 7.93
CA ALA A 131 4.83 -17.39 7.98
C ALA A 131 5.40 -16.55 6.83
N ILE A 132 4.95 -16.80 5.59
CA ILE A 132 5.34 -16.01 4.41
C ILE A 132 4.95 -14.54 4.57
N GLN A 133 3.74 -14.25 5.06
CA GLN A 133 3.29 -12.87 5.31
C GLN A 133 4.19 -12.16 6.34
N GLY A 134 4.57 -12.84 7.42
CA GLY A 134 5.48 -12.32 8.44
C GLY A 134 6.89 -12.06 7.88
N GLU A 135 7.47 -13.00 7.15
CA GLU A 135 8.79 -12.83 6.52
C GLU A 135 8.81 -11.73 5.47
N LEU A 136 7.75 -11.62 4.66
CA LEU A 136 7.60 -10.53 3.70
C LEU A 136 7.48 -9.17 4.40
N ALA A 137 6.69 -9.09 5.47
CA ALA A 137 6.57 -7.89 6.29
C ALA A 137 7.92 -7.45 6.87
N ARG A 138 8.71 -8.39 7.43
CA ARG A 138 10.06 -8.12 7.94
C ARG A 138 11.02 -7.67 6.84
N THR A 139 10.99 -8.34 5.69
CA THR A 139 11.87 -8.02 4.55
C THR A 139 11.56 -6.63 3.98
N ILE A 140 10.28 -6.29 3.81
CA ILE A 140 9.86 -4.97 3.32
C ILE A 140 10.18 -3.89 4.36
N SER A 141 10.02 -4.19 5.65
CA SER A 141 10.38 -3.27 6.74
C SER A 141 11.89 -3.03 6.88
N ALA A 142 12.73 -3.88 6.28
CA ALA A 142 14.18 -3.68 6.25
C ALA A 142 14.63 -2.66 5.19
N MET A 143 13.73 -2.17 4.34
CA MET A 143 14.02 -1.13 3.35
C MET A 143 14.10 0.25 4.03
N ASP A 144 15.11 1.06 3.69
CA ASP A 144 15.37 2.37 4.35
C ASP A 144 14.17 3.33 4.40
N ALA A 145 13.31 3.31 3.37
CA ALA A 145 12.14 4.18 3.26
C ALA A 145 10.90 3.67 4.01
N VAL A 146 10.98 2.48 4.63
CA VAL A 146 9.85 1.79 5.26
C VAL A 146 10.12 1.66 6.77
N ARG A 147 9.22 2.20 7.58
CA ARG A 147 9.26 2.07 9.05
C ARG A 147 8.66 0.74 9.50
N SER A 148 7.55 0.34 8.89
CA SER A 148 6.92 -0.97 9.09
C SER A 148 6.06 -1.32 7.88
N ALA A 149 5.86 -2.61 7.67
CA ALA A 149 5.00 -3.13 6.62
C ALA A 149 4.11 -4.24 7.15
N LYS A 150 2.94 -4.40 6.55
CA LYS A 150 2.04 -5.52 6.79
C LYS A 150 1.58 -6.09 5.47
N VAL A 151 1.67 -7.41 5.32
CA VAL A 151 1.39 -8.10 4.07
C VAL A 151 0.22 -9.04 4.26
N PHE A 152 -0.78 -8.90 3.41
CA PHE A 152 -1.91 -9.81 3.30
C PHE A 152 -1.79 -10.55 1.98
N VAL A 153 -1.78 -11.87 2.04
CA VAL A 153 -1.76 -12.75 0.86
C VAL A 153 -3.01 -13.60 0.91
N VAL A 154 -3.83 -13.51 -0.13
CA VAL A 154 -5.03 -14.32 -0.30
C VAL A 154 -4.74 -15.38 -1.34
N GLN A 155 -4.86 -16.65 -0.94
CA GLN A 155 -4.79 -17.79 -1.84
C GLN A 155 -6.15 -18.51 -1.80
N PRO A 156 -6.80 -18.69 -2.96
CA PRO A 156 -8.06 -19.39 -3.04
C PRO A 156 -7.90 -20.87 -2.67
N GLU A 157 -8.98 -21.48 -2.17
CA GLU A 157 -8.98 -22.91 -1.85
C GLU A 157 -8.87 -23.73 -3.13
N ASN A 158 -8.05 -24.79 -3.08
CA ASN A 158 -7.79 -25.63 -4.23
C ASN A 158 -8.97 -26.60 -4.43
N ASN A 159 -10.10 -26.11 -4.91
CA ASN A 159 -11.22 -26.96 -5.29
C ASN A 159 -10.84 -27.72 -6.57
N LEU A 160 -10.78 -29.06 -6.49
CA LEU A 160 -10.53 -29.95 -7.62
C LEU A 160 -11.67 -29.95 -8.66
N LEU A 161 -12.72 -29.16 -8.41
CA LEU A 161 -13.82 -28.87 -9.31
C LEU A 161 -13.62 -27.42 -9.76
N LEU A 162 -13.31 -27.23 -11.04
CA LEU A 162 -12.88 -25.95 -11.62
C LEU A 162 -13.79 -24.79 -11.16
N SER A 163 -13.28 -23.93 -10.26
CA SER A 163 -13.76 -22.57 -10.17
C SER A 163 -13.31 -21.85 -11.45
N GLU A 164 -14.20 -21.75 -12.44
CA GLU A 164 -13.98 -20.91 -13.63
C GLU A 164 -14.18 -19.42 -13.31
N ASP A 165 -14.32 -19.05 -12.03
CA ASP A 165 -14.49 -17.65 -11.64
C ASP A 165 -13.16 -16.89 -11.85
N PRO A 166 -13.11 -15.90 -12.77
CA PRO A 166 -11.93 -15.08 -12.97
C PRO A 166 -11.51 -14.27 -11.74
N ASN A 167 -12.39 -14.15 -10.73
CA ASN A 167 -12.09 -13.50 -9.44
C ASN A 167 -11.40 -14.42 -8.43
N ASP A 168 -11.31 -15.73 -8.70
CA ASP A 168 -10.66 -16.72 -7.82
C ASP A 168 -9.14 -16.77 -8.05
N ARG A 169 -8.51 -15.59 -8.18
CA ARG A 169 -7.07 -15.45 -8.44
C ARG A 169 -6.32 -15.10 -7.15
N PRO A 170 -5.14 -15.69 -6.91
CA PRO A 170 -4.28 -15.26 -5.81
C PRO A 170 -3.93 -13.78 -5.91
N SER A 171 -4.14 -13.03 -4.83
CA SER A 171 -3.88 -11.60 -4.75
C SER A 171 -3.15 -11.25 -3.45
N ALA A 172 -2.53 -10.07 -3.41
CA ALA A 172 -1.88 -9.59 -2.22
C ALA A 172 -2.07 -8.08 -2.01
N THR A 173 -2.10 -7.67 -0.76
CA THR A 173 -2.12 -6.26 -0.35
C THR A 173 -0.98 -6.01 0.61
N VAL A 174 -0.20 -4.98 0.33
CA VAL A 174 0.91 -4.53 1.17
C VAL A 174 0.54 -3.16 1.73
N TYR A 175 0.41 -3.10 3.04
CA TYR A 175 0.35 -1.84 3.76
C TYR A 175 1.77 -1.44 4.18
N VAL A 176 2.15 -0.20 3.90
CA VAL A 176 3.47 0.33 4.23
C VAL A 176 3.32 1.61 5.04
N ASP A 177 3.99 1.64 6.19
CA ASP A 177 4.19 2.86 6.96
C ASP A 177 5.58 3.40 6.66
N THR A 178 5.65 4.54 5.97
CA THR A 178 6.91 5.17 5.57
C THR A 178 7.46 6.13 6.63
N GLY A 179 6.71 6.36 7.72
CA GLY A 179 7.08 7.30 8.77
C GLY A 179 7.22 8.75 8.32
N GLY A 180 6.59 9.12 7.20
CA GLY A 180 6.66 10.47 6.61
C GLY A 180 7.57 10.58 5.38
N ASN A 181 8.28 9.51 5.01
CA ASN A 181 9.01 9.44 3.74
C ASN A 181 8.05 9.12 2.57
N THR A 182 8.47 9.42 1.34
CA THR A 182 7.75 8.99 0.13
C THR A 182 8.49 7.85 -0.54
N LEU A 183 7.76 6.79 -0.90
CA LEU A 183 8.29 5.70 -1.70
C LEU A 183 8.37 6.11 -3.17
N ASP A 184 9.52 5.89 -3.80
CA ASP A 184 9.65 6.05 -5.26
C ASP A 184 8.97 4.88 -6.01
N LYS A 185 8.56 5.12 -7.26
CA LYS A 185 7.97 4.09 -8.12
C LYS A 185 8.88 2.86 -8.26
N SER A 186 10.20 3.05 -8.26
CA SER A 186 11.14 1.93 -8.30
C SER A 186 11.03 1.02 -7.06
N GLN A 187 10.87 1.61 -5.88
CA GLN A 187 10.71 0.91 -4.61
C GLN A 187 9.35 0.20 -4.52
N VAL A 188 8.28 0.87 -4.96
CA VAL A 188 6.95 0.25 -5.06
C VAL A 188 6.96 -0.96 -5.98
N ASN A 189 7.58 -0.84 -7.16
CA ASN A 189 7.74 -1.95 -8.10
C ASN A 189 8.55 -3.11 -7.49
N ALA A 190 9.62 -2.81 -6.74
CA ALA A 190 10.41 -3.82 -6.06
C ALA A 190 9.58 -4.58 -5.00
N ILE A 191 8.77 -3.88 -4.21
CA ILE A 191 7.84 -4.47 -3.24
C ILE A 191 6.85 -5.39 -3.95
N GLN A 192 6.22 -4.94 -5.05
CA GLN A 192 5.29 -5.76 -5.82
C GLN A 192 5.95 -7.03 -6.39
N PHE A 193 7.18 -6.91 -6.92
CA PHE A 193 7.93 -8.06 -7.42
C PHE A 193 8.32 -9.04 -6.32
N LEU A 194 8.75 -8.54 -5.15
CA LEU A 194 9.11 -9.38 -4.01
C LEU A 194 7.92 -10.24 -3.58
N VAL A 195 6.76 -9.62 -3.40
CA VAL A 195 5.52 -10.32 -2.98
C VAL A 195 5.04 -11.31 -4.04
N ALA A 196 5.03 -10.90 -5.31
CA ALA A 196 4.62 -11.77 -6.42
C ALA A 196 5.55 -12.98 -6.60
N ARG A 197 6.84 -12.86 -6.27
CA ARG A 197 7.80 -13.98 -6.35
C ARG A 197 7.81 -14.86 -5.11
N ALA A 198 7.48 -14.30 -3.94
CA ALA A 198 7.42 -15.05 -2.69
C ALA A 198 6.11 -15.83 -2.52
N SER A 199 5.00 -15.35 -3.09
CA SER A 199 3.71 -16.05 -3.05
C SER A 199 3.44 -16.81 -4.34
N LYS A 200 3.05 -18.08 -4.22
CA LYS A 200 2.73 -18.92 -5.38
C LYS A 200 1.49 -18.42 -6.09
N GLY A 201 1.62 -18.15 -7.39
CA GLY A 201 0.47 -17.82 -8.26
C GLY A 201 -0.01 -16.36 -8.19
N VAL A 202 0.63 -15.50 -7.40
CA VAL A 202 0.32 -14.07 -7.35
C VAL A 202 1.06 -13.36 -8.49
N ASN A 203 0.33 -12.67 -9.36
CA ASN A 203 0.94 -11.79 -10.37
C ASN A 203 1.22 -10.42 -9.74
N LYS A 204 2.28 -9.74 -10.20
CA LYS A 204 2.61 -8.36 -9.83
C LYS A 204 1.42 -7.40 -10.00
N SER A 205 0.61 -7.58 -11.06
CA SER A 205 -0.58 -6.76 -11.32
C SER A 205 -1.67 -6.91 -10.25
N PHE A 206 -1.67 -8.01 -9.48
CA PHE A 206 -2.60 -8.27 -8.37
C PHE A 206 -1.98 -7.99 -6.99
N VAL A 207 -0.88 -7.22 -6.95
CA VAL A 207 -0.26 -6.74 -5.70
C VAL A 207 -0.52 -5.25 -5.54
N THR A 208 -1.42 -4.91 -4.62
CA THR A 208 -1.74 -3.52 -4.29
C THR A 208 -0.84 -3.05 -3.14
N VAL A 209 -0.19 -1.90 -3.30
CA VAL A 209 0.65 -1.28 -2.27
C VAL A 209 -0.01 0.02 -1.82
N VAL A 210 -0.24 0.15 -0.51
CA VAL A 210 -0.93 1.29 0.11
C VAL A 210 -0.05 1.89 1.20
N ASP A 211 -0.02 3.22 1.30
CA ASP A 211 0.72 3.93 2.34
C ASP A 211 -0.11 4.21 3.61
N ASN A 212 0.54 4.74 4.65
CA ASN A 212 -0.09 5.14 5.91
C ASN A 212 -0.99 6.38 5.80
N GLN A 213 -1.05 7.04 4.64
CA GLN A 213 -1.95 8.17 4.34
C GLN A 213 -3.19 7.72 3.56
N GLY A 214 -3.27 6.43 3.19
CA GLY A 214 -4.37 5.87 2.41
C GLY A 214 -4.21 6.04 0.90
N ASN A 215 -3.02 6.42 0.41
CA ASN A 215 -2.74 6.49 -1.01
C ASN A 215 -2.34 5.10 -1.53
N THR A 216 -2.98 4.68 -2.62
CA THR A 216 -2.53 3.52 -3.39
C THR A 216 -1.30 3.93 -4.20
N LEU A 217 -0.15 3.35 -3.88
CA LEU A 217 1.14 3.63 -4.52
C LEU A 217 1.40 2.75 -5.74
N SER A 218 0.79 1.55 -5.76
CA SER A 218 0.80 0.69 -6.93
C SER A 218 -0.09 1.29 -8.01
N ASP A 219 0.45 1.47 -9.22
CA ASP A 219 -0.39 1.64 -10.39
C ASP A 219 -1.25 0.35 -10.52
N GLU A 220 -2.57 0.45 -10.29
CA GLU A 220 -3.50 -0.57 -10.75
C GLU A 220 -3.36 -0.61 -12.26
N ASP A 221 -2.66 -1.63 -12.75
CA ASP A 221 -2.82 -2.04 -14.12
C ASP A 221 -4.24 -2.61 -14.16
N ASP A 222 -5.22 -1.76 -14.49
CA ASP A 222 -6.59 -2.14 -14.88
C ASP A 222 -6.51 -2.97 -16.16
N GLY A 223 -5.86 -4.13 -16.00
CA GLY A 223 -5.35 -4.99 -17.03
C GLY A 223 -6.50 -5.73 -17.66
N GLY A 224 -6.94 -5.20 -18.81
CA GLY A 224 -7.77 -5.93 -19.76
C GLY A 224 -8.90 -5.12 -20.39
N GLY A 225 -9.18 -3.91 -19.90
CA GLY A 225 -10.26 -3.08 -20.42
C GLY A 225 -9.79 -2.01 -21.42
N VAL A 226 -10.67 -1.62 -22.35
CA VAL A 226 -10.47 -0.47 -23.27
C VAL A 226 -10.12 0.82 -22.49
N ALA A 227 -10.66 0.99 -21.27
CA ALA A 227 -10.38 2.12 -20.40
C ALA A 227 -8.95 2.12 -19.83
N GLY A 228 -8.39 0.95 -19.49
CA GLY A 228 -7.01 0.81 -18.99
C GLY A 228 -5.98 1.13 -20.08
N VAL A 229 -6.22 0.63 -21.30
CA VAL A 229 -5.40 0.95 -22.49
C VAL A 229 -5.45 2.46 -22.79
N ALA A 230 -6.64 3.07 -22.75
CA ALA A 230 -6.79 4.51 -22.95
C ALA A 230 -6.05 5.33 -21.87
N GLY A 231 -6.10 4.90 -20.59
CA GLY A 231 -5.37 5.55 -19.49
C GLY A 231 -3.85 5.46 -19.63
N GLN A 232 -3.33 4.29 -20.02
CA GLN A 232 -1.90 4.12 -20.33
C GLN A 232 -1.47 4.99 -21.52
N MET A 233 -2.31 5.07 -22.56
CA MET A 233 -2.05 5.89 -23.73
C MET A 233 -2.01 7.38 -23.37
N MET A 234 -2.95 7.86 -22.55
CA MET A 234 -2.94 9.23 -22.02
C MET A 234 -1.69 9.53 -21.19
N LYS A 235 -1.27 8.61 -20.31
CA LYS A 235 0.00 8.75 -19.56
C LYS A 235 1.20 8.83 -20.51
N ALA A 236 1.22 8.05 -21.59
CA ALA A 236 2.26 8.12 -22.61
C ALA A 236 2.24 9.46 -23.35
N TYR A 237 1.05 10.04 -23.59
CA TYR A 237 0.87 11.36 -24.21
C TYR A 237 1.49 12.46 -23.35
N GLU A 238 1.11 12.53 -22.07
CA GLU A 238 1.66 13.50 -21.12
C GLU A 238 3.17 13.34 -20.94
N ALA A 239 3.67 12.10 -20.94
CA ALA A 239 5.11 11.83 -20.84
C ALA A 239 5.88 12.34 -22.06
N GLN A 240 5.32 12.21 -23.27
CA GLN A 240 5.94 12.77 -24.48
C GLN A 240 5.93 14.30 -24.47
N GLU A 241 4.81 14.92 -24.08
CA GLU A 241 4.69 16.38 -23.95
C GLU A 241 5.74 16.92 -22.97
N ARG A 242 5.77 16.38 -21.73
CA ARG A 242 6.76 16.77 -20.71
C ARG A 242 8.20 16.58 -21.17
N ARG A 243 8.49 15.50 -21.89
CA ARG A 243 9.82 15.25 -22.44
C ARG A 243 10.23 16.33 -23.44
N LEU A 244 9.32 16.74 -24.32
CA LEU A 244 9.57 17.81 -25.28
C LEU A 244 9.69 19.18 -24.59
N GLU A 245 8.82 19.49 -23.62
CA GLU A 245 8.91 20.69 -22.77
C GLU A 245 10.28 20.78 -22.11
N THR A 246 10.69 19.73 -21.37
CA THR A 246 11.97 19.68 -20.66
C THR A 246 13.14 19.83 -21.64
N LYS A 247 13.06 19.23 -22.82
CA LYS A 247 14.11 19.34 -23.85
C LYS A 247 14.24 20.79 -24.36
N ILE A 248 13.14 21.50 -24.56
CA ILE A 248 13.14 22.91 -24.97
C ILE A 248 13.68 23.79 -23.83
N GLU A 249 13.19 23.61 -22.61
CA GLU A 249 13.60 24.40 -21.44
C GLU A 249 15.08 24.23 -21.09
N THR A 250 15.58 23.00 -21.08
CA THR A 250 17.00 22.71 -20.79
C THR A 250 17.94 23.21 -21.89
N MET A 251 17.48 23.27 -23.13
CA MET A 251 18.24 23.85 -24.24
C MET A 251 18.28 25.38 -24.14
N LEU A 252 17.12 26.02 -23.96
CA LEU A 252 17.01 27.48 -23.98
C LEU A 252 17.51 28.14 -22.69
N SER A 253 17.44 27.46 -21.54
CA SER A 253 18.01 27.96 -20.28
C SER A 253 19.52 28.19 -20.31
N LYS A 254 20.24 27.58 -21.26
CA LYS A 254 21.67 27.84 -21.49
C LYS A 254 21.95 29.09 -22.32
N ILE A 255 20.93 29.66 -22.95
CA ILE A 255 21.02 30.80 -23.87
C ILE A 255 20.32 32.03 -23.27
N VAL A 256 19.31 31.81 -22.43
CA VAL A 256 18.44 32.84 -21.87
C VAL A 256 18.52 32.81 -20.35
N GLU A 257 18.93 33.93 -19.77
CA GLU A 257 18.86 34.20 -18.33
C GLU A 257 17.48 34.74 -17.95
N GLY A 258 16.97 34.40 -16.76
CA GLY A 258 15.67 34.88 -16.26
C GLY A 258 14.49 33.92 -16.43
N GLY A 259 14.72 32.74 -17.03
CA GLY A 259 13.73 31.65 -17.09
C GLY A 259 13.16 31.41 -18.48
N VAL A 260 12.70 30.18 -18.69
CA VAL A 260 12.04 29.73 -19.93
C VAL A 260 10.87 28.85 -19.50
N VAL A 261 9.72 29.06 -20.12
CA VAL A 261 8.55 28.20 -19.95
C VAL A 261 8.16 27.68 -21.31
N ALA A 262 8.21 26.37 -21.50
CA ALA A 262 7.75 25.73 -22.73
C ALA A 262 6.49 24.91 -22.45
N ARG A 263 5.49 25.04 -23.32
CA ARG A 263 4.33 24.17 -23.35
C ARG A 263 4.24 23.50 -24.69
N VAL A 264 4.16 22.17 -24.69
CA VAL A 264 4.08 21.38 -25.91
C VAL A 264 2.83 20.52 -25.83
N SER A 265 2.04 20.53 -26.89
CA SER A 265 0.93 19.60 -27.08
C SER A 265 1.20 18.70 -28.28
N VAL A 266 0.98 17.40 -28.11
CA VAL A 266 1.16 16.40 -29.16
C VAL A 266 -0.17 15.74 -29.44
N ASN A 267 -0.57 15.74 -30.71
CA ASN A 267 -1.73 15.00 -31.18
C ASN A 267 -1.26 13.66 -31.75
N LEU A 268 -1.85 12.56 -31.25
CA LEU A 268 -1.41 11.20 -31.49
C LEU A 268 -2.56 10.40 -32.12
N ASN A 269 -2.25 9.56 -33.10
CA ASN A 269 -3.22 8.67 -33.71
C ASN A 269 -3.56 7.53 -32.75
N THR A 270 -4.81 7.46 -32.31
CA THR A 270 -5.33 6.37 -31.46
C THR A 270 -5.80 5.16 -32.25
N GLU A 271 -5.86 5.25 -33.57
CA GLU A 271 -6.37 4.17 -34.40
C GLU A 271 -5.32 3.07 -34.56
N SER A 272 -5.76 1.83 -34.34
CA SER A 272 -5.03 0.63 -34.72
C SER A 272 -5.65 0.09 -36.01
N LEU A 273 -4.86 0.02 -37.08
CA LEU A 273 -5.33 -0.44 -38.38
C LEU A 273 -4.49 -1.62 -38.86
N THR A 274 -5.15 -2.76 -39.06
CA THR A 274 -4.56 -3.90 -39.78
C THR A 274 -5.08 -3.89 -41.20
N SER A 275 -4.20 -3.64 -42.17
CA SER A 275 -4.51 -3.71 -43.60
C SER A 275 -3.90 -4.96 -44.19
N LEU A 276 -4.75 -5.77 -44.84
CA LEU A 276 -4.33 -6.94 -45.61
C LEU A 276 -4.46 -6.61 -47.10
N ASP A 277 -3.31 -6.44 -47.78
CA ASP A 277 -3.27 -6.26 -49.22
C ASP A 277 -2.91 -7.61 -49.88
N GLU A 278 -3.80 -8.06 -50.77
CA GLU A 278 -3.67 -9.32 -51.49
C GLU A 278 -3.60 -9.03 -52.98
N LYS A 279 -2.39 -9.20 -53.55
CA LYS A 279 -2.14 -8.97 -54.97
C LYS A 279 -1.85 -10.29 -55.68
N PHE A 280 -2.60 -10.53 -56.75
CA PHE A 280 -2.35 -11.62 -57.69
C PHE A 280 -1.56 -11.09 -58.89
N ASP A 281 -0.52 -11.80 -59.28
CA ASP A 281 0.22 -11.50 -60.50
C ASP A 281 -0.26 -12.42 -61.64
N PRO A 282 -1.06 -11.91 -62.60
CA PRO A 282 -1.59 -12.72 -63.69
C PRO A 282 -0.52 -13.16 -64.69
N GLU A 283 0.69 -12.60 -64.68
CA GLU A 283 1.78 -12.99 -65.59
C GLU A 283 2.71 -14.05 -64.98
N GLY A 284 2.70 -14.22 -63.66
CA GLY A 284 3.47 -15.22 -62.92
C GLY A 284 2.85 -16.62 -62.87
N GLN A 285 2.00 -16.99 -63.84
CA GLN A 285 1.28 -18.27 -63.85
C GLN A 285 2.24 -19.44 -64.06
N VAL A 286 2.25 -20.38 -63.12
CA VAL A 286 3.01 -21.64 -63.25
C VAL A 286 2.04 -22.81 -63.38
N PRO A 287 2.16 -23.66 -64.42
CA PRO A 287 1.31 -24.83 -64.56
C PRO A 287 1.62 -25.82 -63.43
N ARG A 288 0.63 -26.13 -62.61
CA ARG A 288 0.75 -27.05 -61.46
C ARG A 288 0.47 -28.50 -61.87
N THR A 289 -0.61 -28.70 -62.63
CA THR A 289 -1.01 -30.01 -63.13
C THR A 289 -1.43 -29.89 -64.58
N THR A 290 -1.03 -30.84 -65.42
CA THR A 290 -1.55 -30.96 -66.78
C THR A 290 -2.03 -32.39 -66.98
N THR A 291 -3.34 -32.55 -67.15
CA THR A 291 -3.95 -33.83 -67.52
C THR A 291 -4.20 -33.79 -69.01
N THR A 292 -3.70 -34.79 -69.73
CA THR A 292 -3.91 -34.94 -71.17
C THR A 292 -4.53 -36.29 -71.42
N ASP A 293 -5.81 -36.28 -71.79
CA ASP A 293 -6.55 -37.47 -72.19
C ASP A 293 -6.46 -37.60 -73.71
N LYS A 294 -5.95 -38.74 -74.18
CA LYS A 294 -5.82 -39.06 -75.60
C LYS A 294 -6.60 -40.34 -75.89
N ASP A 295 -7.66 -40.19 -76.68
CA ASP A 295 -8.42 -41.30 -77.25
C ASP A 295 -8.04 -41.41 -78.73
N ASP A 296 -7.32 -42.47 -79.08
CA ASP A 296 -7.02 -42.84 -80.45
C ASP A 296 -7.86 -44.08 -80.82
N ALA A 297 -8.88 -43.91 -81.65
CA ALA A 297 -9.72 -45.00 -82.15
C ALA A 297 -9.43 -45.24 -83.63
N THR A 298 -8.96 -46.45 -83.96
CA THR A 298 -8.81 -46.90 -85.34
C THR A 298 -9.81 -48.00 -85.61
N THR A 299 -10.77 -47.74 -86.49
CA THR A 299 -11.75 -48.72 -86.94
C THR A 299 -11.37 -49.15 -88.35
N VAL A 300 -11.14 -50.45 -88.54
CA VAL A 300 -10.90 -51.04 -89.85
C VAL A 300 -12.11 -51.91 -90.18
N GLU A 301 -12.85 -51.52 -91.21
CA GLU A 301 -13.98 -52.30 -91.69
C GLU A 301 -13.53 -53.13 -92.91
N THR A 302 -13.65 -54.46 -92.81
CA THR A 302 -13.41 -55.38 -93.92
C THR A 302 -14.75 -55.96 -94.36
N GLN A 303 -15.10 -55.75 -95.63
CA GLN A 303 -16.36 -56.23 -96.18
C GLN A 303 -16.34 -57.77 -96.30
N PRO A 304 -17.33 -58.50 -95.77
CA PRO A 304 -17.40 -59.95 -95.94
C PRO A 304 -17.66 -60.30 -97.41
N GLN A 305 -16.75 -61.07 -98.01
CA GLN A 305 -16.89 -61.61 -99.37
C GLN A 305 -17.98 -62.68 -99.40
N ASN A 306 -19.24 -62.26 -99.50
CA ASN A 306 -20.39 -63.17 -99.56
C ASN A 306 -20.71 -63.50 -101.02
N THR A 307 -20.20 -64.63 -101.50
CA THR A 307 -20.55 -65.22 -102.80
C THR A 307 -21.97 -65.80 -102.76
N ALA A 308 -22.94 -65.07 -103.30
CA ALA A 308 -24.24 -65.63 -103.64
C ALA A 308 -24.79 -65.03 -104.95
N THR A 309 -25.32 -65.95 -105.75
CA THR A 309 -25.66 -65.94 -107.18
C THR A 309 -26.92 -65.11 -107.49
N GLY A 310 -26.92 -64.26 -108.53
CA GLY A 310 -28.16 -63.70 -109.08
C GLY A 310 -28.06 -62.45 -109.98
N MET A 311 -28.00 -62.69 -111.30
CA MET A 311 -28.49 -61.89 -112.45
C MET A 311 -28.37 -60.34 -112.49
N GLY A 312 -27.61 -59.85 -113.49
CA GLY A 312 -28.21 -59.06 -114.58
C GLY A 312 -27.93 -57.55 -114.72
N ALA A 313 -26.89 -57.23 -115.51
CA ALA A 313 -26.75 -56.10 -116.46
C ALA A 313 -26.60 -54.65 -115.95
N ASN A 314 -25.53 -53.96 -116.37
CA ASN A 314 -25.48 -53.15 -117.60
C ASN A 314 -24.12 -52.39 -117.72
N VAL A 315 -23.61 -52.25 -118.95
CA VAL A 315 -22.57 -51.31 -119.47
C VAL A 315 -21.05 -51.51 -119.17
N PRO A 316 -20.15 -51.11 -120.10
CA PRO A 316 -19.08 -51.99 -120.60
C PRO A 316 -17.63 -51.51 -120.42
N ASN A 317 -16.73 -52.50 -120.54
CA ASN A 317 -15.34 -52.42 -121.01
C ASN A 317 -14.33 -51.65 -120.15
N VAL A 318 -13.71 -52.35 -119.20
CA VAL A 318 -12.30 -52.12 -118.83
C VAL A 318 -11.60 -53.47 -118.60
N SER A 319 -10.34 -53.50 -119.03
CA SER A 319 -9.52 -54.68 -119.33
C SER A 319 -9.30 -55.65 -118.17
N GLN A 320 -9.33 -56.95 -118.47
CA GLN A 320 -8.73 -58.01 -117.67
C GLN A 320 -7.20 -57.91 -117.77
N ASP A 321 -6.56 -57.49 -116.68
CA ASP A 321 -5.21 -57.95 -116.34
C ASP A 321 -5.22 -58.26 -114.84
N ALA A 322 -5.02 -59.52 -114.50
CA ALA A 322 -5.12 -60.03 -113.15
C ALA A 322 -3.79 -59.84 -112.42
N THR A 323 -3.81 -59.33 -111.18
CA THR A 323 -3.20 -59.95 -109.98
C THR A 323 -3.17 -58.93 -108.83
N GLN A 324 -3.57 -59.39 -107.64
CA GLN A 324 -3.70 -58.66 -106.37
C GLN A 324 -4.97 -57.82 -106.21
N GLN A 325 -5.99 -58.47 -105.66
CA GLN A 325 -7.16 -57.83 -105.09
C GLN A 325 -6.80 -57.48 -103.64
N ASP A 326 -6.21 -56.32 -103.41
CA ASP A 326 -6.14 -55.76 -102.06
C ASP A 326 -7.59 -55.53 -101.59
N PRO A 327 -7.98 -56.01 -100.40
CA PRO A 327 -9.31 -55.72 -99.88
C PRO A 327 -9.46 -54.19 -99.77
N ILE A 328 -10.58 -53.65 -100.23
CA ILE A 328 -10.94 -52.24 -99.97
C ILE A 328 -11.14 -52.14 -98.46
N MET A 329 -10.08 -51.77 -97.73
CA MET A 329 -10.11 -51.50 -96.31
C MET A 329 -10.54 -50.05 -96.12
N ALA A 330 -11.73 -49.85 -95.54
CA ALA A 330 -12.12 -48.56 -95.02
C ALA A 330 -11.49 -48.42 -93.62
N GLU A 331 -10.45 -47.61 -93.52
CA GLU A 331 -9.83 -47.25 -92.24
C GLU A 331 -10.36 -45.89 -91.80
N SER A 332 -11.08 -45.86 -90.68
CA SER A 332 -11.47 -44.62 -90.00
C SER A 332 -10.59 -44.44 -88.77
N LYS A 333 -9.87 -43.32 -88.72
CA LYS A 333 -9.07 -42.91 -87.56
C LYS A 333 -9.72 -41.70 -86.92
N GLU A 334 -10.20 -41.87 -85.70
CA GLU A 334 -10.66 -40.78 -84.86
C GLU A 334 -9.63 -40.55 -83.76
N LYS A 335 -9.20 -39.30 -83.62
CA LYS A 335 -8.28 -38.87 -82.57
C LYS A 335 -8.93 -37.75 -81.80
N ARG A 336 -9.10 -37.97 -80.50
CA ARG A 336 -9.59 -36.95 -79.56
C ARG A 336 -8.52 -36.71 -78.51
N GLU A 337 -8.10 -35.46 -78.40
CA GLU A 337 -7.16 -35.01 -77.37
C GLU A 337 -7.87 -33.94 -76.52
N SER A 338 -7.96 -34.19 -75.22
CA SER A 338 -8.45 -33.22 -74.24
C SER A 338 -7.30 -32.87 -73.30
N LYS A 339 -6.98 -31.58 -73.17
CA LYS A 339 -5.91 -31.10 -72.30
C LYS A 339 -6.47 -30.11 -71.29
N THR A 340 -6.37 -30.46 -70.02
CA THR A 340 -6.71 -29.57 -68.89
C THR A 340 -5.42 -29.20 -68.18
N THR A 341 -5.12 -27.91 -68.07
CA THR A 341 -3.96 -27.40 -67.34
C THR A 341 -4.44 -26.51 -66.20
N ASP A 342 -4.10 -26.90 -64.97
CA ASP A 342 -4.32 -26.11 -63.77
C ASP A 342 -3.11 -25.21 -63.55
N PHE A 343 -3.34 -23.91 -63.38
CA PHE A 343 -2.31 -22.92 -63.10
C PHE A 343 -2.36 -22.51 -61.62
N GLU A 344 -1.19 -22.39 -61.00
CA GLU A 344 -1.04 -21.69 -59.72
C GLU A 344 -0.63 -20.23 -60.03
N ILE A 345 -1.37 -19.28 -59.49
CA ILE A 345 -1.09 -17.84 -59.66
C ILE A 345 -0.30 -17.39 -58.45
N SER A 346 0.80 -16.66 -58.65
CA SER A 346 1.57 -16.13 -57.53
C SER A 346 0.73 -15.10 -56.76
N ARG A 347 0.68 -15.30 -55.44
CA ARG A 347 -0.07 -14.46 -54.49
C ARG A 347 0.93 -13.76 -53.59
N THR A 348 0.92 -12.43 -53.58
CA THR A 348 1.65 -11.64 -52.59
C THR A 348 0.66 -11.14 -51.56
N VAL A 349 0.85 -11.59 -50.31
CA VAL A 349 0.08 -11.12 -49.16
C VAL A 349 0.96 -10.17 -48.37
N LYS A 350 0.54 -8.91 -48.26
CA LYS A 350 1.19 -7.91 -47.42
C LYS A 350 0.26 -7.55 -46.27
N GLU A 351 0.61 -8.01 -45.08
CA GLU A 351 -0.03 -7.59 -43.84
C GLU A 351 0.72 -6.35 -43.32
N SER A 352 0.01 -5.25 -43.15
CA SER A 352 0.52 -4.02 -42.56
C SER A 352 -0.27 -3.72 -41.29
N VAL A 353 0.41 -3.75 -40.15
CA VAL A 353 -0.16 -3.40 -38.85
C VAL A 353 0.31 -1.99 -38.50
N GLN A 354 -0.63 -1.05 -38.41
CA GLN A 354 -0.39 0.30 -37.92
C GLN A 354 -0.73 0.32 -36.43
N GLU A 355 0.31 0.44 -35.61
CA GLU A 355 0.16 0.56 -34.16
C GLU A 355 -0.32 1.98 -33.77
N PRO A 356 -1.18 2.09 -32.75
CA PRO A 356 -1.61 3.37 -32.22
C PRO A 356 -0.44 4.08 -31.51
N GLY A 357 -0.40 5.41 -31.58
CA GLY A 357 0.63 6.25 -30.95
C GLY A 357 1.57 6.97 -31.92
N SER A 358 1.29 6.93 -33.23
CA SER A 358 1.99 7.77 -34.21
C SER A 358 1.60 9.24 -34.07
N ILE A 359 2.53 10.17 -34.31
CA ILE A 359 2.28 11.61 -34.15
C ILE A 359 1.61 12.17 -35.39
N ILE A 360 0.44 12.79 -35.21
CA ILE A 360 -0.36 13.43 -36.27
C ILE A 360 -0.32 14.95 -36.21
N GLY A 361 0.13 15.55 -35.11
CA GLY A 361 0.26 17.00 -35.00
C GLY A 361 1.05 17.41 -33.76
N ARG A 362 1.70 18.57 -33.81
CA ARG A 362 2.44 19.12 -32.67
C ARG A 362 2.21 20.63 -32.57
N SER A 363 2.08 21.13 -31.36
CA SER A 363 2.02 22.56 -31.09
C SER A 363 2.96 22.89 -29.94
N ALA A 364 3.81 23.91 -30.11
CA ALA A 364 4.72 24.37 -29.07
C ALA A 364 4.57 25.89 -28.87
N ALA A 365 4.35 26.28 -27.62
CA ALA A 365 4.36 27.65 -27.17
C ALA A 365 5.54 27.85 -26.22
N VAL A 366 6.46 28.73 -26.58
CA VAL A 366 7.66 29.01 -25.80
C VAL A 366 7.65 30.46 -25.36
N LEU A 367 7.70 30.65 -24.04
CA LEU A 367 7.83 31.96 -23.41
C LEU A 367 9.23 32.09 -22.85
N ILE A 368 9.87 33.21 -23.20
CA ILE A 368 11.26 33.49 -22.88
C ILE A 368 11.32 34.77 -22.06
N ALA A 369 12.15 34.80 -21.02
CA ALA A 369 12.35 35.99 -20.21
C ALA A 369 12.96 37.12 -21.05
N ARG A 370 12.43 38.33 -20.87
CA ARG A 370 13.03 39.54 -21.42
C ARG A 370 14.37 39.82 -20.75
N GLY A 371 15.42 39.97 -21.56
CA GLY A 371 16.74 40.40 -21.08
C GLY A 371 16.81 41.91 -20.81
N GLU A 372 17.96 42.42 -20.37
CA GLU A 372 18.17 43.86 -20.16
C GLU A 372 17.90 44.70 -21.42
N GLN A 373 18.06 44.09 -22.61
CA GLN A 373 17.66 44.67 -23.88
C GLN A 373 16.73 43.69 -24.61
N PRO A 374 15.66 44.19 -25.27
CA PRO A 374 14.79 43.36 -26.09
C PRO A 374 15.59 42.72 -27.21
N ARG A 375 15.36 41.43 -27.45
CA ARG A 375 16.09 40.68 -28.49
C ARG A 375 15.68 41.15 -29.89
N THR A 376 16.62 41.06 -30.83
CA THR A 376 16.35 41.40 -32.23
C THR A 376 15.43 40.36 -32.89
N GLU A 377 14.72 40.74 -33.95
CA GLU A 377 13.87 39.80 -34.71
C GLU A 377 14.67 38.61 -35.30
N ASP A 378 15.93 38.85 -35.68
CA ASP A 378 16.86 37.82 -36.15
C ASP A 378 17.17 36.77 -35.07
N ASP A 379 17.37 37.20 -33.82
CA ASP A 379 17.65 36.28 -32.72
C ASP A 379 16.42 35.47 -32.34
N MET A 380 15.24 36.09 -32.36
CA MET A 380 13.96 35.39 -32.17
C MET A 380 13.72 34.34 -33.26
N THR A 381 14.12 34.63 -34.50
CA THR A 381 14.02 33.66 -35.61
C THR A 381 14.95 32.47 -35.42
N LYS A 382 16.21 32.70 -35.01
CA LYS A 382 17.17 31.61 -34.70
C LYS A 382 16.70 30.74 -33.54
N ILE A 383 16.12 31.35 -32.50
CA ILE A 383 15.55 30.61 -31.37
C ILE A 383 14.36 29.76 -31.84
N LYS A 384 13.45 30.34 -32.63
CA LYS A 384 12.31 29.60 -33.20
C LYS A 384 12.78 28.42 -34.04
N GLU A 385 13.77 28.59 -34.92
CA GLU A 385 14.34 27.51 -35.72
C GLU A 385 14.97 26.41 -34.84
N SER A 386 15.67 26.81 -33.77
CA SER A 386 16.24 25.86 -32.81
C SER A 386 15.17 25.05 -32.08
N VAL A 387 14.05 25.68 -31.70
CA VAL A 387 12.90 24.98 -31.09
C VAL A 387 12.28 24.01 -32.08
N VAL A 388 12.05 24.42 -33.34
CA VAL A 388 11.54 23.55 -34.43
C VAL A 388 12.44 22.33 -34.63
N ASN A 389 13.76 22.52 -34.57
CA ASN A 389 14.73 21.42 -34.65
C ASN A 389 14.68 20.51 -33.40
N ALA A 390 14.50 21.08 -32.22
CA ALA A 390 14.45 20.33 -30.97
C ALA A 390 13.22 19.41 -30.88
N ILE A 391 12.07 19.84 -31.39
CA ILE A 391 10.84 19.03 -31.45
C ILE A 391 10.87 17.95 -32.55
N GLY A 392 11.85 18.01 -33.47
CA GLY A 392 12.13 16.93 -34.42
C GLY A 392 11.46 17.05 -35.79
N VAL A 393 10.90 18.20 -36.15
CA VAL A 393 10.17 18.42 -37.42
C VAL A 393 10.99 18.03 -38.65
N ARG A 394 12.32 18.22 -38.63
CA ARG A 394 13.20 17.90 -39.76
C ARG A 394 13.35 16.41 -40.07
N PHE A 395 12.93 15.53 -39.15
CA PHE A 395 12.96 14.08 -39.38
C PHE A 395 11.69 13.58 -40.05
N ASP A 396 10.58 14.31 -39.92
CA ASP A 396 9.28 13.93 -40.50
C ASP A 396 9.32 13.98 -42.04
N GLU A 397 10.02 14.98 -42.59
CA GLU A 397 10.17 15.20 -44.05
C GLU A 397 10.97 14.09 -44.77
N LYS A 398 11.87 13.39 -44.06
CA LYS A 398 12.68 12.30 -44.63
C LYS A 398 11.99 10.94 -44.63
N ILE A 399 10.91 10.77 -43.87
CA ILE A 399 10.19 9.49 -43.72
C ILE A 399 9.02 9.39 -44.70
N GLY A 400 8.76 10.42 -45.52
CA GLY A 400 7.63 10.44 -46.45
C GLY A 400 6.29 10.62 -45.75
N ILE A 401 6.30 11.07 -44.49
CA ILE A 401 5.11 11.48 -43.76
C ILE A 401 4.81 12.91 -44.21
N THR A 402 3.74 13.07 -44.98
CA THR A 402 3.25 14.37 -45.45
C THR A 402 3.04 15.31 -44.26
N GLU A 403 3.86 16.35 -44.18
CA GLU A 403 3.76 17.53 -43.31
C GLU A 403 2.89 17.35 -42.05
N ILE A 404 3.46 16.80 -40.97
CA ILE A 404 2.80 16.83 -39.66
C ILE A 404 2.53 18.30 -39.31
N PRO A 405 1.26 18.75 -39.18
CA PRO A 405 0.94 20.14 -38.87
C PRO A 405 1.61 20.54 -37.56
N THR A 406 2.60 21.43 -37.70
CA THR A 406 3.43 21.86 -36.58
C THR A 406 3.38 23.37 -36.41
N TYR A 407 2.90 23.81 -35.26
CA TYR A 407 2.79 25.23 -34.92
C TYR A 407 3.77 25.55 -33.80
N VAL A 408 4.70 26.49 -34.04
CA VAL A 408 5.66 26.95 -33.04
C VAL A 408 5.56 28.45 -32.88
N THR A 409 5.29 28.90 -31.66
CA THR A 409 5.28 30.31 -31.28
C THR A 409 6.33 30.56 -30.20
N VAL A 410 7.04 31.68 -30.34
CA VAL A 410 8.07 32.11 -29.39
C VAL A 410 7.81 33.57 -29.06
N HIS A 411 7.60 33.87 -27.78
CA HIS A 411 7.34 35.22 -27.31
C HIS A 411 8.26 35.58 -26.14
N GLU A 412 8.70 36.83 -26.13
CA GLU A 412 9.47 37.39 -25.02
C GLU A 412 8.50 38.08 -24.05
N VAL A 413 8.56 37.71 -22.77
CA VAL A 413 7.67 38.19 -21.71
C VAL A 413 8.45 38.52 -20.44
N ASP A 414 7.90 39.43 -19.65
CA ASP A 414 8.43 39.75 -18.31
C ASP A 414 7.82 38.76 -17.30
N PHE A 415 8.62 37.84 -16.77
CA PHE A 415 8.15 36.92 -15.74
C PHE A 415 8.02 37.63 -14.40
N VAL A 416 6.85 37.49 -13.77
CA VAL A 416 6.65 37.95 -12.39
C VAL A 416 7.39 36.99 -11.47
N SER A 417 8.44 37.46 -10.79
CA SER A 417 9.18 36.68 -9.81
C SER A 417 8.24 36.34 -8.64
N SER A 418 7.82 35.08 -8.52
CA SER A 418 7.01 34.58 -7.40
C SER A 418 7.84 34.39 -6.10
N ALA A 419 9.08 34.89 -6.07
CA ALA A 419 9.99 34.79 -4.92
C ALA A 419 9.61 35.67 -3.71
N GLY A 420 8.41 36.27 -3.70
CA GLY A 420 7.87 37.06 -2.60
C GLY A 420 6.53 36.53 -2.11
N GLY A 421 6.44 35.24 -1.78
CA GLY A 421 5.30 34.70 -1.03
C GLY A 421 5.38 35.08 0.45
N LEU A 422 4.23 35.41 1.05
CA LEU A 422 3.97 35.87 2.44
C LEU A 422 4.67 35.11 3.61
N ALA A 423 5.44 34.06 3.33
CA ALA A 423 6.18 33.29 4.31
C ALA A 423 7.56 33.89 4.66
N GLY A 424 8.16 34.68 3.76
CA GLY A 424 9.51 35.23 3.96
C GLY A 424 9.56 36.38 4.97
N GLU A 425 8.56 37.27 4.94
CA GLU A 425 8.48 38.41 5.88
C GLU A 425 8.01 37.97 7.28
N THR A 426 7.09 37.00 7.36
CA THR A 426 6.51 36.55 8.64
C THR A 426 7.51 35.77 9.51
N LEU A 427 8.43 35.00 8.91
CA LEU A 427 9.48 34.29 9.65
C LEU A 427 10.54 35.23 10.20
N ASN A 428 10.94 36.25 9.44
CA ASN A 428 11.91 37.25 9.89
C ASN A 428 11.34 38.14 11.01
N GLU A 429 10.04 38.49 10.95
CA GLU A 429 9.38 39.23 12.04
C GLU A 429 9.22 38.38 13.31
N PHE A 430 8.89 37.09 13.19
CA PHE A 430 8.77 36.19 14.33
C PHE A 430 10.12 35.95 15.03
N GLN A 431 11.21 35.84 14.25
CA GLN A 431 12.55 35.67 14.79
C GLN A 431 13.03 36.93 15.53
N ASN A 432 12.78 38.13 14.97
CA ASN A 432 13.06 39.40 15.65
C ASN A 432 12.22 39.60 16.92
N PHE A 433 10.96 39.14 16.93
CA PHE A 433 10.13 39.14 18.13
C PHE A 433 10.69 38.22 19.22
N MET A 434 11.10 37.00 18.85
CA MET A 434 11.68 36.02 19.79
C MET A 434 13.01 36.49 20.38
N ASP A 435 13.87 37.13 19.60
CA ASP A 435 15.15 37.65 20.11
C ASP A 435 14.96 38.87 21.03
N THR A 436 13.96 39.71 20.76
CA THR A 436 13.66 40.90 21.58
C THR A 436 12.96 40.55 22.89
N TRP A 437 11.98 39.63 22.86
CA TRP A 437 11.12 39.33 24.01
C TRP A 437 11.52 38.07 24.78
N GLY A 438 12.35 37.19 24.19
CA GLY A 438 12.79 35.92 24.79
C GLY A 438 13.42 36.03 26.18
N PRO A 439 14.32 37.01 26.45
CA PRO A 439 14.92 37.19 27.78
C PRO A 439 13.91 37.61 28.84
N HIS A 440 12.94 38.44 28.48
CA HIS A 440 11.89 38.93 29.38
C HIS A 440 10.85 37.85 29.69
N LEU A 441 10.52 37.01 28.70
CA LEU A 441 9.56 35.92 28.85
C LEU A 441 10.03 34.88 29.87
N LYS A 442 11.33 34.56 29.91
CA LYS A 442 11.92 33.64 30.90
C LYS A 442 11.84 34.16 32.34
N SER A 443 12.05 35.46 32.55
CA SER A 443 11.92 36.08 33.88
C SER A 443 10.46 36.10 34.37
N LEU A 444 9.52 36.36 33.45
CA LEU A 444 8.09 36.42 33.78
C LEU A 444 7.55 35.03 34.13
N LEU A 445 8.01 33.99 33.42
CA LEU A 445 7.65 32.60 33.68
C LEU A 445 8.10 32.14 35.09
N GLY A 446 9.29 32.54 35.54
CA GLY A 446 9.80 32.24 36.88
C GLY A 446 8.98 32.89 38.00
N VAL A 447 8.54 34.14 37.80
CA VAL A 447 7.69 34.85 38.78
C VAL A 447 6.29 34.23 38.86
N VAL A 448 5.71 33.86 37.73
CA VAL A 448 4.40 33.17 37.69
C VAL A 448 4.47 31.80 38.36
N LEU A 449 5.55 31.04 38.13
CA LEU A 449 5.78 29.75 38.79
C LEU A 449 5.95 29.90 40.30
N ALA A 450 6.69 30.91 40.76
CA ALA A 450 6.87 31.20 42.19
C ALA A 450 5.54 31.58 42.87
N ILE A 451 4.71 32.39 42.20
CA ILE A 451 3.37 32.75 42.70
C ILE A 451 2.46 31.52 42.75
N ALA A 452 2.50 30.65 41.75
CA ALA A 452 1.74 29.40 41.74
C ALA A 452 2.14 28.47 42.90
N ILE A 453 3.45 28.31 43.15
CA ILE A 453 3.97 27.53 44.28
C ILE A 453 3.53 28.15 45.62
N LEU A 454 3.55 29.48 45.74
CA LEU A 454 3.13 30.18 46.95
C LEU A 454 1.63 30.02 47.21
N ILE A 455 0.80 30.06 46.16
CA ILE A 455 -0.65 29.81 46.25
C ILE A 455 -0.92 28.36 46.68
N VAL A 456 -0.22 27.38 46.10
CA VAL A 456 -0.34 25.97 46.50
C VAL A 456 0.10 25.77 47.95
N PHE A 457 1.20 26.38 48.37
CA PHE A 457 1.70 26.33 49.75
C PHE A 457 0.75 26.99 50.75
N ALA A 458 0.19 28.16 50.42
CA ALA A 458 -0.80 28.84 51.25
C ALA A 458 -2.11 28.05 51.37
N ARG A 459 -2.51 27.33 50.32
CA ARG A 459 -3.69 26.46 50.32
C ARG A 459 -3.46 25.20 51.15
N MET A 460 -2.23 24.69 51.18
CA MET A 460 -1.83 23.55 52.01
C MET A 460 -1.84 23.89 53.51
N LEU A 461 -1.45 25.12 53.87
CA LEU A 461 -1.45 25.60 55.26
C LEU A 461 -2.85 25.79 55.85
N LYS A 462 -3.85 26.12 55.03
CA LYS A 462 -5.26 26.25 55.49
C LYS A 462 -5.91 24.91 55.88
N LYS A 463 -5.30 23.77 55.54
CA LYS A 463 -5.79 22.43 55.92
C LYS A 463 -5.26 21.92 57.27
N PHE A 464 -4.42 22.67 57.98
CA PHE A 464 -4.00 22.35 59.35
C PHE A 464 -4.68 23.27 60.36
N LYS A 465 -5.90 22.90 60.81
CA LYS A 465 -6.45 23.41 62.07
C LYS A 465 -5.89 22.58 63.22
N ALA A 466 -5.45 23.26 64.28
CA ALA A 466 -5.08 22.62 65.53
C ALA A 466 -6.37 22.10 66.20
N SER A 467 -6.40 20.81 66.53
CA SER A 467 -7.36 20.27 67.50
C SER A 467 -6.88 20.72 68.88
N ASP A 468 -7.69 21.52 69.57
CA ASP A 468 -7.55 21.69 71.01
C ASP A 468 -8.00 20.39 71.69
N ALA A 469 -7.13 19.87 72.56
CA ALA A 469 -7.44 18.75 73.43
C ALA A 469 -8.15 19.32 74.67
N GLU A 470 -9.45 19.14 74.75
CA GLU A 470 -10.23 19.40 75.96
C GLU A 470 -10.15 18.15 76.85
N VAL A 471 -9.50 18.31 78.00
CA VAL A 471 -9.46 17.34 79.09
C VAL A 471 -10.79 17.42 79.82
N GLN A 472 -11.62 16.37 79.73
CA GLN A 472 -12.74 16.18 80.64
C GLN A 472 -12.43 15.04 81.62
N VAL A 473 -12.48 15.45 82.88
CA VAL A 473 -12.34 14.66 84.11
C VAL A 473 -13.61 13.83 84.29
N LEU A 474 -13.44 12.58 84.71
CA LEU A 474 -14.52 11.70 85.13
C LEU A 474 -15.13 12.23 86.45
N ASP A 475 -16.46 12.30 86.50
CA ASP A 475 -17.22 12.02 87.71
C ASP A 475 -18.54 11.31 87.36
N GLU A 476 -18.81 10.31 88.19
CA GLU A 476 -19.98 9.42 88.37
C GLU A 476 -21.18 10.28 88.87
N VAL A 477 -22.48 10.04 88.65
CA VAL A 477 -23.35 8.86 88.86
C VAL A 477 -24.74 9.14 88.22
N ASP A 478 -25.54 8.07 88.11
CA ASP A 478 -26.99 7.91 87.88
C ASP A 478 -27.42 7.61 86.43
N ALA A 479 -27.67 6.34 86.04
CA ALA A 479 -28.67 5.38 86.51
C ALA A 479 -30.08 5.60 85.92
N ASP A 480 -30.21 5.31 84.62
CA ASP A 480 -31.36 4.69 83.93
C ASP A 480 -31.00 4.67 82.43
N ALA A 481 -31.17 3.63 81.61
CA ALA A 481 -31.86 2.38 81.76
C ALA A 481 -31.21 1.37 80.79
N LEU A 482 -30.78 0.23 81.33
CA LEU A 482 -30.62 -1.00 80.57
C LEU A 482 -31.98 -1.67 80.49
N ALA A 483 -32.67 -1.52 79.37
CA ALA A 483 -33.77 -2.39 78.99
C ALA A 483 -33.72 -2.68 77.50
N GLY A 484 -33.73 -3.96 77.16
CA GLY A 484 -34.26 -4.42 75.89
C GLY A 484 -33.22 -4.81 74.84
N ALA A 485 -32.72 -6.02 74.97
CA ALA A 485 -32.18 -6.77 73.84
C ALA A 485 -33.25 -7.02 72.77
N ARG A 486 -32.80 -7.00 71.50
CA ARG A 486 -33.30 -7.78 70.33
C ARG A 486 -34.78 -7.66 69.95
N SER A 487 -35.04 -7.07 68.79
CA SER A 487 -35.84 -7.70 67.71
C SER A 487 -35.66 -6.99 66.37
N LEU A 488 -35.58 -7.80 65.31
CA LEU A 488 -35.42 -7.42 63.90
C LEU A 488 -36.56 -6.55 63.34
N GLY A 489 -36.27 -5.83 62.24
CA GLY A 489 -37.25 -5.65 61.16
C GLY A 489 -37.20 -4.34 60.37
N GLY A 490 -36.67 -4.41 59.14
CA GLY A 490 -37.28 -3.85 57.93
C GLY A 490 -37.23 -2.34 57.66
N GLY A 491 -36.63 -1.97 56.51
CA GLY A 491 -37.02 -0.76 55.77
C GLY A 491 -35.86 0.06 55.21
N LEU A 492 -35.36 -0.31 54.03
CA LEU A 492 -34.62 0.62 53.16
C LEU A 492 -35.66 1.50 52.45
N THR A 493 -35.62 2.81 52.68
CA THR A 493 -36.56 3.77 52.08
C THR A 493 -36.20 4.07 50.62
N PRO A 494 -37.19 4.40 49.76
CA PRO A 494 -36.98 4.69 48.34
C PRO A 494 -36.03 5.88 48.06
N GLU A 495 -35.91 6.81 49.01
CA GLU A 495 -35.00 7.96 48.91
C GLU A 495 -33.53 7.55 48.97
N LEU A 496 -33.18 6.52 49.76
CA LEU A 496 -31.80 6.02 49.86
C LEU A 496 -31.36 5.27 48.58
N LEU A 497 -32.32 4.78 47.80
CA LEU A 497 -32.07 4.08 46.54
C LEU A 497 -31.87 5.08 45.38
N ASN A 498 -32.54 6.23 45.41
CA ASN A 498 -32.40 7.28 44.41
C ASN A 498 -31.04 8.00 44.52
N ASP A 499 -30.53 8.20 45.75
CA ASP A 499 -29.20 8.78 45.97
C ASP A 499 -28.06 7.83 45.55
N LEU A 500 -28.23 6.52 45.71
CA LEU A 500 -27.21 5.53 45.31
C LEU A 500 -27.09 5.37 43.78
N ILE A 501 -28.16 5.68 43.03
CA ILE A 501 -28.18 5.60 41.55
C ILE A 501 -27.43 6.77 40.90
N GLN A 502 -27.36 7.94 41.56
CA GLN A 502 -26.67 9.10 41.00
C GLN A 502 -25.15 9.11 41.23
N GLU A 503 -24.65 8.48 42.30
CA GLU A 503 -23.21 8.53 42.61
C GLU A 503 -22.37 7.40 41.99
N LYS A 504 -22.92 6.19 41.75
CA LYS A 504 -22.15 5.03 41.22
C LYS A 504 -22.99 4.07 40.35
N PRO A 505 -23.06 4.27 39.02
CA PRO A 505 -23.88 3.43 38.13
C PRO A 505 -23.40 1.96 38.03
N ASP A 506 -22.11 1.69 38.25
CA ASP A 506 -21.53 0.35 38.00
C ASP A 506 -21.89 -0.71 39.07
N ASN A 507 -22.42 -0.31 40.22
CA ASN A 507 -22.77 -1.23 41.32
C ASN A 507 -24.27 -1.55 41.41
N VAL A 508 -25.10 -0.97 40.55
CA VAL A 508 -26.56 -1.12 40.55
C VAL A 508 -26.97 -2.57 40.23
N GLY A 509 -26.23 -3.26 39.36
CA GLY A 509 -26.48 -4.67 39.00
C GLY A 509 -26.27 -5.63 40.18
N THR A 510 -25.28 -5.37 41.04
CA THR A 510 -24.96 -6.24 42.19
C THR A 510 -25.96 -6.05 43.33
N ALA A 511 -26.48 -4.83 43.51
CA ALA A 511 -27.52 -4.53 44.50
C ALA A 511 -28.90 -5.10 44.10
N LEU A 512 -29.28 -4.98 42.82
CA LEU A 512 -30.51 -5.60 42.28
C LEU A 512 -30.48 -7.12 42.36
N LYS A 513 -29.33 -7.74 42.08
CA LYS A 513 -29.15 -9.20 42.19
C LYS A 513 -29.32 -9.69 43.63
N ARG A 514 -28.77 -8.97 44.62
CA ARG A 514 -28.96 -9.29 46.04
C ARG A 514 -30.41 -9.11 46.51
N TYR A 515 -31.10 -8.06 46.05
CA TYR A 515 -32.51 -7.83 46.41
C TYR A 515 -33.43 -8.94 45.87
N LEU A 516 -33.20 -9.41 44.63
CA LEU A 516 -33.91 -10.54 44.04
C LEU A 516 -33.61 -11.87 44.75
N GLU A 517 -32.39 -12.07 45.25
CA GLU A 517 -32.00 -13.26 46.02
C GLU A 517 -32.59 -13.29 47.44
N THR A 518 -32.86 -12.12 48.05
CA THR A 518 -33.52 -12.03 49.37
C THR A 518 -35.04 -11.84 49.33
N GLY A 519 -35.63 -11.70 48.14
CA GLY A 519 -37.05 -11.36 47.95
C GLY A 519 -38.01 -12.53 47.72
N ALA A 520 -37.55 -13.78 47.86
CA ALA A 520 -38.40 -14.97 47.78
C ALA A 520 -38.44 -15.70 49.14
N SER A 521 -39.16 -15.12 50.09
CA SER A 521 -39.70 -15.78 51.29
C SER A 521 -40.91 -15.01 51.78
#